data_AF-A0A502EY85-F1
#
_entry.id   AF-A0A502EY85-F1
#
_cell.length_a   1.000
_cell.length_b   1.000
_cell.length_c   1.000
_cell.angle_alpha   90.00
_cell.angle_beta   90.00
_cell.angle_gamma   90.00
#
_symmetry.space_group_name_H-M   'P 1'
#
loop_
_entity.id
_entity.type
_entity.pdbx_description
1 polymer ?
#
loop_
_entity_poly.entity_id
_entity_poly.type
_entity_poly.pdbx_seq_one_letter_code
_entity_poly.pdbx_strand_id
1 'polypeptide(L)'
;MEKNLLRQLKDIQILANSMLTQELTHEKIEYFYKYSEEIQLYIKNNINDELISKLLSEIPNKEFHDLIRSTKAVEIFNFDIIGLFTKSENNEVETLINISKDKYASIETLLK
;
A
#
# COMPACT_ATOMS: atom_id res chain seq x y z
N MET A 1 19.14 -13.44 0.08
CA MET A 1 17.68 -13.29 -0.15
C MET A 1 17.07 -12.32 0.84
N GLU A 2 17.22 -12.54 2.15
CA GLU A 2 16.69 -11.66 3.21
C GLU A 2 17.14 -10.20 3.12
N LYS A 3 18.41 -9.92 2.78
CA LYS A 3 18.88 -8.53 2.55
C LYS A 3 18.09 -7.78 1.47
N ASN A 4 17.56 -8.49 0.46
CA ASN A 4 16.74 -7.85 -0.58
C ASN A 4 15.34 -7.52 -0.05
N LEU A 5 14.74 -8.44 0.71
CA LEU A 5 13.43 -8.21 1.33
C LEU A 5 13.46 -7.09 2.37
N LEU A 6 14.44 -7.04 3.26
CA LEU A 6 14.56 -5.94 4.24
C LEU A 6 14.68 -4.58 3.56
N ARG A 7 15.38 -4.51 2.43
CA ARG A 7 15.44 -3.31 1.60
C ARG A 7 14.06 -2.98 1.02
N GLN A 8 13.36 -3.94 0.41
CA GLN A 8 12.02 -3.73 -0.15
C GLN A 8 11.00 -3.29 0.91
N LEU A 9 11.05 -3.86 2.12
CA LEU A 9 10.23 -3.45 3.25
C LEU A 9 10.50 -1.99 3.65
N LYS A 10 11.76 -1.55 3.58
CA LYS A 10 12.11 -0.16 3.84
C LYS A 10 11.70 0.77 2.70
N ASP A 11 11.85 0.32 1.46
CA ASP A 11 11.47 1.07 0.26
C ASP A 11 9.96 1.36 0.25
N ILE A 12 9.11 0.38 0.58
CA ILE A 12 7.66 0.59 0.65
C ILE A 12 7.26 1.53 1.79
N GLN A 13 7.98 1.52 2.92
CA GLN A 13 7.78 2.49 4.01
C GLN A 13 8.19 3.91 3.59
N ILE A 14 9.27 4.06 2.82
CA ILE A 14 9.70 5.36 2.26
C ILE A 14 8.67 5.87 1.26
N LEU A 15 8.16 4.99 0.39
CA LEU A 15 7.08 5.32 -0.54
C LEU A 15 5.83 5.82 0.21
N ALA A 16 5.41 5.10 1.26
CA ALA A 16 4.30 5.50 2.12
C ALA A 16 4.52 6.90 2.72
N ASN A 17 5.69 7.17 3.29
CA ASN A 17 6.00 8.50 3.85
C ASN A 17 6.01 9.61 2.79
N SER A 18 6.50 9.32 1.58
CA SER A 18 6.45 10.26 0.45
C SER A 18 5.01 10.59 0.07
N MET A 19 4.13 9.59 0.03
CA MET A 19 2.71 9.77 -0.28
C MET A 19 1.97 10.58 0.79
N LEU A 20 2.33 10.42 2.07
CA LEU A 20 1.74 11.20 3.19
C LEU A 20 2.18 12.67 3.25
N THR A 21 3.18 13.07 2.46
CA THR A 21 3.74 14.43 2.47
C THR A 21 3.58 15.18 1.15
N GLN A 22 3.05 14.49 0.13
CA GLN A 22 2.85 15.03 -1.21
C GLN A 22 1.40 14.88 -1.64
N GLU A 23 1.04 15.51 -2.75
CA GLU A 23 -0.25 15.28 -3.39
C GLU A 23 -0.42 13.79 -3.74
N LEU A 24 -1.52 13.22 -3.25
CA LEU A 24 -1.98 11.87 -3.55
C LEU A 24 -2.62 11.86 -4.92
N THR A 25 -2.05 11.07 -5.82
CA THR A 25 -2.61 10.85 -7.15
C THR A 25 -3.02 9.39 -7.28
N HIS A 26 -4.01 9.13 -8.14
CA HIS A 26 -4.48 7.78 -8.41
C HIS A 26 -3.32 6.86 -8.83
N GLU A 27 -2.44 7.34 -9.71
CA GLU A 27 -1.26 6.59 -10.17
C GLU A 27 -0.32 6.19 -9.02
N LYS A 28 -0.08 7.09 -8.05
CA LYS A 28 0.76 6.78 -6.88
C LYS A 28 0.12 5.70 -6.01
N ILE A 29 -1.20 5.75 -5.82
CA ILE A 29 -1.93 4.75 -5.02
C ILE A 29 -1.92 3.40 -5.74
N GLU A 30 -2.15 3.38 -7.05
CA GLU A 30 -2.08 2.14 -7.84
C GLU A 30 -0.67 1.55 -7.83
N TYR A 31 0.36 2.38 -7.93
CA TYR A 31 1.76 1.93 -7.80
C TYR A 31 2.05 1.35 -6.41
N PHE A 32 1.64 2.04 -5.34
CA PHE A 32 1.80 1.57 -3.97
C PHE A 32 1.09 0.22 -3.74
N TYR A 33 -0.15 0.09 -4.22
CA TYR A 33 -0.93 -1.13 -4.13
C TYR A 33 -0.25 -2.31 -4.82
N LYS A 34 0.18 -2.14 -6.08
CA LYS A 34 0.87 -3.20 -6.82
C LYS A 34 2.17 -3.62 -6.14
N TYR A 35 2.96 -2.64 -5.69
CA TYR A 35 4.22 -2.93 -4.99
C TYR A 35 3.98 -3.64 -3.65
N SER A 36 2.93 -3.25 -2.92
CA SER A 36 2.45 -3.92 -1.72
C SER A 36 2.12 -5.39 -1.99
N GLU A 37 1.33 -5.68 -3.04
CA GLU A 37 0.96 -7.05 -3.40
C GLU A 37 2.16 -7.93 -3.74
N GLU A 38 3.13 -7.39 -4.50
CA GLU A 38 4.35 -8.11 -4.85
C GLU A 38 5.15 -8.50 -3.60
N ILE A 39 5.35 -7.56 -2.67
CA ILE A 39 6.05 -7.82 -1.41
C ILE A 39 5.31 -8.86 -0.58
N GLN A 40 3.99 -8.74 -0.45
CA GLN A 40 3.20 -9.69 0.34
C GLN A 40 3.21 -11.09 -0.27
N LEU A 41 3.09 -11.21 -1.59
CA LEU A 41 3.18 -12.49 -2.28
C LEU A 41 4.55 -13.14 -2.06
N TYR A 42 5.62 -12.35 -2.15
CA TYR A 42 6.96 -12.85 -1.86
C TYR A 42 7.07 -13.37 -0.42
N ILE A 43 6.63 -12.58 0.58
CA ILE A 43 6.69 -12.98 1.99
C ILE A 43 5.87 -14.26 2.21
N LYS A 44 4.63 -14.33 1.72
CA LYS A 44 3.76 -15.51 1.84
C LYS A 44 4.39 -16.78 1.28
N ASN A 45 5.13 -16.67 0.18
CA ASN A 45 5.74 -17.82 -0.48
C ASN A 45 7.08 -18.26 0.13
N ASN A 46 7.76 -17.39 0.88
CA ASN A 46 9.13 -17.62 1.34
C ASN A 46 9.29 -17.62 2.86
N ILE A 47 8.31 -17.13 3.61
CA ILE A 47 8.39 -16.98 5.07
C ILE A 47 7.22 -17.73 5.71
N ASN A 48 7.56 -18.76 6.48
CA ASN A 48 6.60 -19.57 7.21
C ASN A 48 6.60 -19.18 8.70
N ASP A 49 6.08 -18.00 8.99
CA ASP A 49 5.94 -17.46 10.35
C ASP A 49 4.50 -16.97 10.56
N GLU A 50 3.85 -17.44 11.63
CA GLU A 50 2.44 -17.17 11.92
C GLU A 50 2.18 -15.69 12.26
N LEU A 51 3.10 -15.04 13.01
CA LEU A 51 2.97 -13.64 13.37
C LEU A 51 3.12 -12.75 12.13
N ILE A 52 4.06 -13.07 11.24
CA ILE A 52 4.23 -12.36 9.97
C ILE A 52 3.01 -12.58 9.08
N SER A 53 2.49 -13.79 8.98
CA SER A 53 1.27 -14.09 8.21
C SER A 53 0.06 -13.29 8.72
N LYS A 54 -0.10 -13.18 10.05
CA LYS A 54 -1.12 -12.34 10.67
C LYS A 54 -0.94 -10.86 10.29
N LEU A 55 0.27 -10.31 10.42
CA LEU A 55 0.55 -8.92 10.05
C LEU A 55 0.24 -8.62 8.58
N LEU A 56 0.55 -9.56 7.68
CA LEU A 56 0.21 -9.44 6.25
C LEU A 56 -1.30 -9.37 6.02
N SER A 57 -2.09 -10.15 6.77
CA SER A 57 -3.55 -10.15 6.64
C SER A 57 -4.21 -8.85 7.13
N GLU A 58 -3.50 -8.07 7.93
CA GLU A 58 -3.96 -6.78 8.45
C GLU A 58 -3.61 -5.60 7.52
N ILE A 59 -2.92 -5.85 6.39
CA ILE A 59 -2.67 -4.83 5.37
C ILE A 59 -3.94 -4.65 4.52
N PRO A 60 -4.49 -3.42 4.41
CA PRO A 60 -5.81 -3.16 3.81
C PRO A 60 -5.79 -3.16 2.27
N ASN A 61 -5.35 -4.25 1.65
CA ASN A 61 -5.26 -4.37 0.19
C ASN A 61 -6.62 -4.29 -0.50
N LYS A 62 -7.67 -4.83 0.13
CA LYS A 62 -9.01 -4.82 -0.46
C LYS A 62 -9.53 -3.39 -0.58
N GLU A 63 -9.31 -2.59 0.45
CA GLU A 63 -9.69 -1.19 0.52
C GLU A 63 -8.96 -0.38 -0.56
N PHE A 64 -7.65 -0.61 -0.75
CA PHE A 64 -6.91 -0.01 -1.87
C PHE A 64 -7.47 -0.42 -3.24
N HIS A 65 -7.77 -1.71 -3.43
CA HIS A 65 -8.35 -2.21 -4.68
C HIS A 65 -9.72 -1.56 -4.97
N ASP A 66 -10.58 -1.46 -3.97
CA ASP A 66 -11.92 -0.87 -4.11
C ASP A 66 -11.84 0.63 -4.41
N LEU A 67 -10.91 1.36 -3.76
CA LEU A 67 -10.59 2.76 -4.08
C LEU A 67 -10.16 2.91 -5.54
N ILE A 68 -9.16 2.13 -5.98
CA ILE A 68 -8.65 2.19 -7.36
C ILE A 68 -9.77 1.90 -8.37
N ARG A 69 -10.62 0.90 -8.09
CA ARG A 69 -11.73 0.54 -8.98
C ARG A 69 -12.80 1.63 -9.05
N SER A 70 -13.11 2.26 -7.92
CA SER A 70 -14.12 3.33 -7.86
C SER A 70 -13.72 4.53 -8.71
N THR A 71 -12.45 4.93 -8.68
CA THR A 71 -11.93 6.05 -9.49
C THR A 71 -11.99 5.72 -10.99
N LYS A 72 -11.57 4.52 -11.41
CA LYS A 72 -11.61 4.09 -12.82
C LYS A 72 -13.03 4.02 -13.37
N ALA A 73 -14.02 3.69 -12.54
CA ALA A 73 -15.41 3.69 -12.95
C ALA A 73 -15.90 5.10 -13.31
N VAL A 74 -15.42 6.15 -12.64
CA VAL A 74 -15.77 7.54 -12.90
C VAL A 74 -15.14 8.05 -14.20
N GLU A 75 -13.90 7.66 -14.50
CA GLU A 75 -13.21 8.03 -15.74
C GLU A 75 -13.93 7.52 -17.01
N ILE A 76 -14.55 6.34 -16.95
CA ILE A 76 -15.29 5.75 -18.08
C ILE A 76 -16.55 6.56 -18.45
N PHE A 77 -17.12 7.32 -17.50
CA PHE A 77 -18.32 8.14 -17.75
C PHE A 77 -18.01 9.53 -18.32
N ASN A 78 -16.82 9.77 -18.89
CA ASN A 78 -16.43 11.01 -19.58
C ASN A 78 -16.50 12.29 -18.70
N PHE A 79 -16.48 12.13 -17.38
CA PHE A 79 -16.20 13.22 -16.45
C PHE A 79 -14.68 13.27 -16.26
N ASP A 80 -14.00 14.21 -16.92
CA ASP A 80 -12.57 14.52 -16.79
C ASP A 80 -12.24 15.06 -15.39
N ILE A 81 -12.43 14.25 -14.35
CA ILE A 81 -11.96 14.54 -13.00
C ILE A 81 -10.54 13.97 -12.92
N ILE A 82 -9.59 14.74 -13.47
CA ILE A 82 -8.16 14.43 -13.44
C ILE A 82 -7.74 14.18 -11.99
N GLY A 83 -7.55 12.92 -11.60
CA GLY A 83 -6.66 12.43 -10.54
C GLY A 83 -6.77 13.01 -9.12
N LEU A 84 -7.74 13.88 -8.85
CA LEU A 84 -7.88 14.62 -7.59
C LEU A 84 -8.91 13.93 -6.70
N PHE A 85 -8.42 13.41 -5.57
CA PHE A 85 -9.27 12.92 -4.49
C PHE A 85 -9.96 14.07 -3.76
N THR A 86 -11.19 13.83 -3.32
CA THR A 86 -11.85 14.71 -2.36
C THR A 86 -11.07 14.72 -1.03
N LYS A 87 -11.24 15.77 -0.23
CA LYS A 87 -10.61 15.85 1.10
C LYS A 87 -10.97 14.65 2.00
N SER A 88 -12.16 14.09 1.85
CA SER A 88 -12.59 12.91 2.61
C SER A 88 -11.83 11.65 2.16
N GLU A 89 -11.71 11.44 0.85
CA GLU A 89 -10.97 10.30 0.28
C GLU A 89 -9.47 10.39 0.60
N ASN A 90 -8.90 11.59 0.58
CA ASN A 90 -7.50 11.78 0.99
C ASN A 90 -7.26 11.33 2.43
N ASN A 91 -8.14 11.70 3.37
CA ASN A 91 -8.01 11.26 4.78
C ASN A 91 -8.12 9.73 4.93
N GLU A 92 -8.99 9.10 4.15
CA GLU A 92 -9.15 7.65 4.13
C GLU A 92 -7.87 6.97 3.60
N VAL A 93 -7.39 7.42 2.43
CA VAL A 93 -6.16 6.91 1.82
C VAL A 93 -4.96 7.09 2.75
N GLU A 94 -4.80 8.25 3.38
CA GLU A 94 -3.73 8.49 4.36
C GLU A 94 -3.80 7.51 5.55
N THR A 95 -5.01 7.17 6.00
CA THR A 95 -5.22 6.17 7.06
C THR A 95 -4.75 4.79 6.61
N LEU A 96 -5.14 4.36 5.40
CA LEU A 96 -4.74 3.06 4.84
C LEU A 96 -3.22 2.97 4.63
N ILE A 97 -2.59 4.06 4.18
CA ILE A 97 -1.14 4.15 3.98
C ILE A 97 -0.41 4.05 5.32
N ASN A 98 -0.89 4.74 6.37
CA ASN A 98 -0.28 4.64 7.70
C ASN A 98 -0.38 3.22 8.28
N ILE A 99 -1.54 2.58 8.18
CA ILE A 99 -1.71 1.19 8.63
C ILE A 99 -0.71 0.28 7.90
N SER A 100 -0.65 0.35 6.58
CA SER A 100 0.26 -0.46 5.76
C SER A 100 1.72 -0.26 6.16
N LYS A 101 2.15 1.01 6.30
CA LYS A 101 3.50 1.38 6.71
C LYS A 101 3.89 0.75 8.05
N ASP A 102 3.01 0.83 9.04
CA ASP A 102 3.27 0.31 10.38
C ASP A 102 3.35 -1.22 10.39
N LYS A 103 2.54 -1.91 9.56
CA LYS A 103 2.65 -3.36 9.36
C LYS A 103 3.98 -3.75 8.71
N TYR A 104 4.40 -3.04 7.67
CA TYR A 104 5.70 -3.30 7.04
C TYR A 104 6.88 -3.03 7.97
N ALA A 105 6.82 -1.98 8.80
CA ALA A 105 7.83 -1.72 9.82
C ALA A 105 7.89 -2.84 10.89
N SER A 106 6.72 -3.37 11.27
CA SER A 106 6.63 -4.50 12.21
C SER A 106 7.23 -5.77 11.61
N ILE A 107 6.91 -6.08 10.35
CA ILE A 107 7.48 -7.21 9.61
C ILE A 107 9.00 -7.05 9.46
N GLU A 108 9.49 -5.86 9.10
CA GLU A 108 10.92 -5.58 8.99
C GLU A 108 11.64 -5.83 10.32
N THR A 109 11.01 -5.47 11.44
CA THR A 109 11.56 -5.69 12.78
C THR A 109 11.66 -7.17 13.14
N LEU A 110 10.65 -7.97 12.78
CA LEU A 110 10.64 -9.41 13.04
C LEU A 110 11.64 -10.21 12.17
N LEU A 111 12.02 -9.66 11.01
CA LEU A 111 12.94 -10.29 10.06
C LEU A 111 14.41 -9.85 10.23
N LYS A 112 14.70 -8.93 11.16
CA LYS A 112 16.05 -8.47 11.49
C LYS A 112 16.69 -9.33 12.57
#